data_AF-A0A6I0ESY5-F1
#
_entry.id   AF-A0A6I0ESY5-F1
#
_cell.length_a   1.000
_cell.length_b   1.000
_cell.length_c   1.000
_cell.angle_alpha   90.00
_cell.angle_beta   90.00
_cell.angle_gamma   90.00
#
_symmetry.space_group_name_H-M   'P 1'
#
loop_
_entity.id
_entity.type
_entity.pdbx_description
1 polymer ?
#
loop_
_entity_poly.entity_id
_entity_poly.type
_entity_poly.pdbx_seq_one_letter_code
_entity_poly.pdbx_strand_id
1 'polypeptide(L)'
;MQLPVHDPKDADRRPAEEVRALALAVQANLVQLRTAVGRRPNLAPHLRGINVPSPGAVHAFRDALLTPDQLRDASDAELLLRLHETWGQYCTFCWAYEIDLRGPGLNFAAIPPDTPLHCDTALRAKEAEIHALLWRLRHELRRRPSEAEPLEGADDAAAPPDLVENLARRIPAEALGTPVSDAAESDLLLAACQHAGMLAVLRWLRLPGVRWGDDLLTRVAELPF
;
A
#
# COMPACT_ATOMS: atom_id res chain seq x y z
N MET A 1 -1.39 22.08 14.10
CA MET A 1 -0.16 22.61 13.47
C MET A 1 -0.38 22.52 11.97
N GLN A 2 -0.65 23.63 11.29
CA GLN A 2 -0.83 23.64 9.84
C GLN A 2 0.54 23.48 9.18
N LEU A 3 0.70 22.40 8.39
CA LEU A 3 1.91 22.19 7.61
C LEU A 3 1.88 23.10 6.37
N PRO A 4 3.04 23.61 5.91
CA PRO A 4 3.11 24.51 4.76
C PRO A 4 2.69 23.78 3.46
N VAL A 5 1.82 24.45 2.70
CA VAL A 5 1.15 23.91 1.51
C VAL A 5 2.06 23.93 0.26
N HIS A 6 3.13 24.72 0.26
CA HIS A 6 4.07 24.77 -0.87
C HIS A 6 5.53 24.98 -0.43
N ASP A 7 6.38 24.02 -0.80
CA ASP A 7 7.84 24.19 -0.84
C ASP A 7 8.24 24.44 -2.32
N PRO A 8 8.94 25.52 -2.68
CA PRO A 8 9.27 25.86 -4.06
C PRO A 8 10.25 24.90 -4.76
N LYS A 9 10.69 23.80 -4.14
CA LYS A 9 11.61 22.80 -4.74
C LYS A 9 10.89 21.71 -5.56
N ASP A 10 9.84 22.08 -6.29
CA ASP A 10 8.97 21.14 -7.03
C ASP A 10 9.48 20.74 -8.43
N ALA A 11 10.74 21.04 -8.78
CA ALA A 11 11.31 20.74 -10.10
C ALA A 11 11.41 19.23 -10.42
N ASP A 12 11.31 18.37 -9.41
CA ASP A 12 11.46 16.91 -9.52
C ASP A 12 10.13 16.15 -9.30
N ARG A 13 8.97 16.83 -9.30
CA ARG A 13 7.67 16.16 -9.16
C ARG A 13 7.18 15.56 -10.46
N ARG A 14 6.56 14.37 -10.37
CA ARG A 14 5.87 13.77 -11.51
C ARG A 14 4.73 14.67 -12.00
N PRO A 15 4.52 14.77 -13.33
CA PRO A 15 3.36 15.47 -13.88
C PRO A 15 2.05 14.92 -13.31
N ALA A 16 1.12 15.80 -12.96
CA ALA A 16 -0.19 15.42 -12.39
C ALA A 16 -0.98 14.45 -13.30
N GLU A 17 -0.81 14.58 -14.62
CA GLU A 17 -1.42 13.67 -15.61
C GLU A 17 -0.86 12.25 -15.52
N GLU A 18 0.45 12.10 -15.30
CA GLU A 18 1.10 10.80 -15.11
C GLU A 18 0.61 10.14 -13.83
N VAL A 19 0.53 10.92 -12.74
CA VAL A 19 0.00 10.45 -11.45
C VAL A 19 -1.45 9.96 -11.59
N ARG A 20 -2.31 10.75 -12.24
CA ARG A 20 -3.71 10.37 -12.49
C ARG A 20 -3.82 9.12 -13.35
N ALA A 21 -2.97 8.99 -14.37
CA ALA A 21 -2.99 7.84 -15.27
C ALA A 21 -2.61 6.54 -14.54
N LEU A 22 -1.62 6.57 -13.64
CA LEU A 22 -1.29 5.40 -12.83
C LEU A 22 -2.38 5.10 -11.79
N ALA A 23 -2.92 6.13 -11.13
CA ALA A 23 -4.03 5.96 -10.18
C ALA A 23 -5.26 5.30 -10.85
N LEU A 24 -5.54 5.66 -12.10
CA LEU A 24 -6.55 5.02 -12.94
C LEU A 24 -6.26 3.54 -13.20
N ALA A 25 -5.02 3.19 -13.54
CA ALA A 25 -4.62 1.80 -13.74
C ALA A 25 -4.76 0.97 -12.45
N VAL A 26 -4.38 1.53 -11.30
CA VAL A 26 -4.57 0.92 -9.97
C VAL A 26 -6.05 0.72 -9.65
N GLN A 27 -6.91 1.73 -9.90
CA GLN A 27 -8.35 1.60 -9.71
C GLN A 27 -8.94 0.49 -10.60
N ALA A 28 -8.49 0.40 -11.86
CA ALA A 28 -8.92 -0.66 -12.77
C ALA A 28 -8.50 -2.06 -12.27
N ASN A 29 -7.26 -2.22 -11.79
CA ASN A 29 -6.80 -3.46 -11.18
C ASN A 29 -7.60 -3.82 -9.94
N LEU A 30 -7.92 -2.84 -9.09
CA LEU A 30 -8.72 -3.07 -7.88
C LEU A 30 -10.13 -3.57 -8.22
N VAL A 31 -10.78 -3.00 -9.23
CA VAL A 31 -12.09 -3.46 -9.70
C VAL A 31 -12.01 -4.87 -10.29
N GLN A 32 -10.95 -5.19 -11.04
CA GLN A 32 -10.74 -6.53 -11.56
C GLN A 32 -10.55 -7.56 -10.44
N LEU A 33 -9.70 -7.26 -9.46
CA LEU A 33 -9.45 -8.11 -8.30
C LEU A 33 -10.70 -8.30 -7.44
N ARG A 34 -11.42 -7.21 -7.14
CA ARG A 34 -12.70 -7.27 -6.42
C ARG A 34 -13.71 -8.16 -7.16
N THR A 35 -13.77 -8.07 -8.49
CA THR A 35 -14.63 -8.92 -9.31
C THR A 35 -14.20 -10.38 -9.24
N ALA A 36 -12.91 -10.66 -9.36
CA ALA A 36 -12.36 -12.02 -9.29
C ALA A 36 -12.61 -12.67 -7.91
N VAL A 37 -12.34 -11.93 -6.83
CA VAL A 37 -12.60 -12.35 -5.44
C VAL A 37 -14.09 -12.51 -5.19
N GLY A 38 -14.94 -11.60 -5.69
CA GLY A 38 -16.39 -11.67 -5.53
C GLY A 38 -17.04 -12.89 -6.19
N ARG A 39 -16.37 -13.50 -7.18
CA ARG A 39 -16.78 -14.79 -7.77
C ARG A 39 -16.43 -16.00 -6.90
N ARG A 40 -15.65 -15.82 -5.83
CA ARG A 40 -15.22 -16.86 -4.88
C ARG A 40 -15.93 -16.65 -3.55
N PRO A 41 -17.03 -17.38 -3.24
CA PRO A 41 -17.88 -17.11 -2.07
C PRO A 41 -17.13 -17.08 -0.73
N ASN A 42 -16.11 -17.93 -0.58
CA ASN A 42 -15.30 -18.01 0.64
C ASN A 42 -14.43 -16.77 0.88
N LEU A 43 -14.12 -16.00 -0.17
CA LEU A 43 -13.27 -14.81 -0.08
C LEU A 43 -14.07 -13.51 -0.01
N ALA A 44 -15.39 -13.56 -0.26
CA ALA A 44 -16.27 -12.41 -0.24
C ALA A 44 -16.23 -11.58 1.08
N PRO A 45 -16.02 -12.17 2.28
CA PRO A 45 -15.88 -11.38 3.51
C PRO A 45 -14.75 -10.34 3.47
N HIS A 46 -13.68 -10.59 2.71
CA HIS A 46 -12.54 -9.66 2.57
C HIS A 46 -12.85 -8.45 1.69
N LEU A 47 -14.00 -8.43 1.00
CA LEU A 47 -14.44 -7.28 0.23
C LEU A 47 -15.11 -6.20 1.09
N ARG A 48 -15.39 -6.50 2.36
CA ARG A 48 -16.06 -5.55 3.28
C ARG A 48 -15.19 -4.30 3.45
N GLY A 49 -15.78 -3.13 3.18
CA GLY A 49 -15.08 -1.85 3.26
C GLY A 49 -14.31 -1.45 1.99
N ILE A 50 -14.17 -2.33 1.00
CA ILE A 50 -13.54 -2.01 -0.30
C ILE A 50 -14.60 -1.45 -1.25
N ASN A 51 -14.80 -0.14 -1.17
CA ASN A 51 -15.74 0.59 -2.03
C ASN A 51 -14.96 1.35 -3.12
N VAL A 52 -14.94 0.77 -4.31
CA VAL A 52 -14.29 1.37 -5.49
C VAL A 52 -15.32 1.55 -6.62
N PRO A 53 -15.43 2.75 -7.22
CA PRO A 53 -16.31 2.98 -8.36
C PRO A 53 -15.72 2.37 -9.64
N SER A 54 -16.54 2.25 -10.68
CA SER A 54 -16.07 1.77 -11.99
C SER A 54 -14.89 2.62 -12.48
N PRO A 55 -13.81 2.00 -12.99
CA PRO A 55 -12.72 2.75 -13.59
C PRO A 55 -13.22 3.41 -14.88
N GLY A 56 -12.60 4.54 -15.23
CA GLY A 56 -12.64 5.05 -16.60
C GLY A 56 -11.75 4.23 -17.54
N ALA A 57 -11.64 4.68 -18.79
CA ALA A 57 -10.73 4.06 -19.75
C ALA A 57 -9.26 4.28 -19.35
N VAL A 58 -8.47 3.19 -19.37
CA VAL A 58 -7.03 3.24 -19.10
C VAL A 58 -6.27 3.32 -20.42
N HIS A 59 -5.67 4.48 -20.69
CA HIS A 59 -4.91 4.73 -21.93
C HIS A 59 -3.40 4.58 -21.76
N ALA A 60 -2.86 4.93 -20.59
CA ALA A 60 -1.45 4.78 -20.22
C ALA A 60 -1.30 3.74 -19.09
N PHE A 61 -0.07 3.27 -18.83
CA PHE A 61 0.22 2.20 -17.85
C PHE A 61 -0.58 0.90 -18.10
N ARG A 62 -0.82 0.56 -19.37
CA ARG A 62 -1.56 -0.66 -19.74
C ARG A 62 -0.80 -1.94 -19.39
N ASP A 63 0.53 -1.86 -19.38
CA ASP A 63 1.47 -2.87 -18.93
C ASP A 63 1.39 -3.14 -17.42
N ALA A 64 0.92 -2.15 -16.63
CA ALA A 64 0.65 -2.33 -15.21
C ALA A 64 -0.71 -3.02 -14.93
N LEU A 65 -1.54 -3.23 -15.95
CA LEU A 65 -2.85 -3.87 -15.77
C LEU A 65 -2.70 -5.38 -15.57
N LEU A 66 -3.49 -5.92 -14.64
CA LEU A 66 -3.66 -7.35 -14.48
C LEU A 66 -4.30 -7.94 -15.73
N THR A 67 -3.72 -9.03 -16.21
CA THR A 67 -4.26 -9.80 -17.33
C THR A 67 -5.32 -10.80 -16.85
N PRO A 68 -6.25 -11.20 -17.71
CA PRO A 68 -7.21 -12.25 -17.38
C PRO A 68 -6.57 -13.56 -16.93
N ASP A 69 -5.44 -13.94 -17.53
CA ASP A 69 -4.70 -15.16 -17.19
C ASP A 69 -4.12 -15.06 -15.77
N GLN A 70 -3.50 -13.92 -15.42
CA GLN A 70 -3.01 -13.68 -14.05
C GLN A 70 -4.11 -13.78 -12.99
N LEU A 71 -5.35 -13.38 -13.31
CA LEU A 71 -6.48 -13.46 -12.37
C LEU A 71 -7.07 -14.88 -12.29
N ARG A 72 -7.12 -15.59 -13.42
CA ARG A 72 -7.65 -16.95 -13.49
C ARG A 72 -6.73 -17.94 -12.77
N ASP A 73 -5.43 -17.80 -12.99
CA ASP A 73 -4.44 -18.79 -12.56
C ASP A 73 -3.95 -18.53 -11.13
N ALA A 74 -4.32 -17.39 -10.52
CA ALA A 74 -4.00 -17.06 -9.14
C ALA A 74 -4.80 -17.89 -8.12
N SER A 75 -4.08 -18.40 -7.11
CA SER A 75 -4.66 -19.03 -5.92
C SER A 75 -5.52 -18.06 -5.10
N ASP A 76 -6.33 -18.59 -4.19
CA ASP A 76 -7.15 -17.79 -3.26
C ASP A 76 -6.28 -16.84 -2.42
N ALA A 77 -5.16 -17.35 -1.90
CA ALA A 77 -4.21 -16.56 -1.12
C ALA A 77 -3.60 -15.43 -1.94
N GLU A 78 -3.11 -15.72 -3.16
CA GLU A 78 -2.53 -14.69 -4.03
C GLU A 78 -3.54 -13.61 -4.42
N LEU A 79 -4.80 -13.98 -4.69
CA LEU A 79 -5.84 -13.00 -4.98
C LEU A 79 -6.09 -12.07 -3.79
N LEU A 80 -6.14 -12.60 -2.57
CA LEU A 80 -6.32 -11.78 -1.37
C LEU A 80 -5.12 -10.85 -1.12
N LEU A 81 -3.89 -11.37 -1.24
CA LEU A 81 -2.68 -10.56 -1.07
C LEU A 81 -2.65 -9.41 -2.10
N ARG A 82 -2.90 -9.72 -3.38
CA ARG A 82 -2.97 -8.70 -4.45
C ARG A 82 -4.12 -7.71 -4.26
N LEU A 83 -5.28 -8.17 -3.80
CA LEU A 83 -6.43 -7.31 -3.48
C LEU A 83 -6.05 -6.28 -2.41
N HIS A 84 -5.47 -6.73 -1.30
CA HIS A 84 -5.08 -5.85 -0.21
C HIS A 84 -3.94 -4.90 -0.59
N GLU A 85 -2.94 -5.40 -1.35
CA GLU A 85 -1.88 -4.55 -1.90
C GLU A 85 -2.46 -3.44 -2.80
N THR A 86 -3.29 -3.80 -3.77
CA THR A 86 -3.91 -2.84 -4.71
C THR A 86 -4.87 -1.89 -3.98
N TRP A 87 -5.55 -2.36 -2.93
CA TRP A 87 -6.35 -1.52 -2.05
C TRP A 87 -5.50 -0.48 -1.34
N GLY A 88 -4.33 -0.86 -0.80
CA GLY A 88 -3.37 0.07 -0.21
C GLY A 88 -2.88 1.13 -1.20
N GLN A 89 -2.57 0.72 -2.43
CA GLN A 89 -2.18 1.62 -3.51
C GLN A 89 -3.31 2.64 -3.80
N TYR A 90 -4.53 2.15 -3.99
CA TYR A 90 -5.71 2.99 -4.25
C TYR A 90 -5.96 4.00 -3.11
N CYS A 91 -5.96 3.52 -1.86
CA CYS A 91 -6.14 4.36 -0.68
C CYS A 91 -5.09 5.47 -0.60
N THR A 92 -3.86 5.16 -0.97
CA THR A 92 -2.75 6.13 -0.95
C THR A 92 -2.91 7.17 -2.05
N PHE A 93 -3.36 6.79 -3.24
CA PHE A 93 -3.70 7.78 -4.26
C PHE A 93 -4.85 8.68 -3.82
N CYS A 94 -5.93 8.13 -3.24
CA CYS A 94 -7.01 8.96 -2.71
C CYS A 94 -6.50 9.94 -1.63
N TRP A 95 -5.66 9.46 -0.71
CA TRP A 95 -5.03 10.30 0.29
C TRP A 95 -4.11 11.36 -0.34
N ALA A 96 -3.33 11.00 -1.36
CA ALA A 96 -2.45 11.95 -2.05
C ALA A 96 -3.22 13.08 -2.73
N TYR A 97 -4.44 12.82 -3.21
CA TYR A 97 -5.37 13.83 -3.73
C TYR A 97 -6.22 14.52 -2.64
N GLU A 98 -5.87 14.35 -1.36
CA GLU A 98 -6.57 14.93 -0.20
C GLU A 98 -8.05 14.51 -0.06
N ILE A 99 -8.40 13.31 -0.53
CA ILE A 99 -9.78 12.83 -0.57
C ILE A 99 -10.09 11.91 0.60
N ASP A 100 -11.20 12.23 1.29
CA ASP A 100 -11.70 11.42 2.41
C ASP A 100 -12.42 10.16 1.89
N LEU A 101 -11.83 8.99 2.19
CA LEU A 101 -12.35 7.67 1.85
C LEU A 101 -13.55 7.22 2.71
N ARG A 102 -14.01 8.03 3.68
CA ARG A 102 -15.26 7.78 4.42
C ARG A 102 -16.50 7.94 3.54
N GLY A 103 -16.38 8.59 2.39
CA GLY A 103 -17.44 8.77 1.40
C GLY A 103 -17.51 7.64 0.35
N PRO A 104 -18.31 7.81 -0.72
CA PRO A 104 -18.20 6.94 -1.89
C PRO A 104 -16.77 7.04 -2.43
N GLY A 105 -16.16 5.90 -2.76
CA GLY A 105 -14.81 5.88 -3.32
C GLY A 105 -14.67 6.80 -4.55
N LEU A 106 -13.44 7.18 -4.85
CA LEU A 106 -13.09 8.12 -5.90
C LEU A 106 -12.94 7.45 -7.26
N ASN A 107 -13.47 8.09 -8.30
CA ASN A 107 -13.15 7.76 -9.68
C ASN A 107 -12.05 8.70 -10.19
N PHE A 108 -10.84 8.18 -10.39
CA PHE A 108 -9.71 9.02 -10.85
C PHE A 108 -9.93 9.62 -12.26
N ALA A 109 -10.85 9.06 -13.05
CA ALA A 109 -11.19 9.61 -14.37
C ALA A 109 -11.94 10.94 -14.27
N ALA A 110 -12.61 11.19 -13.15
CA ALA A 110 -13.45 12.35 -12.92
C ALA A 110 -12.72 13.48 -12.17
N ILE A 111 -11.45 13.29 -11.82
CA ILE A 111 -10.67 14.27 -11.07
C ILE A 111 -10.25 15.42 -12.01
N PRO A 112 -10.57 16.69 -11.65
CA PRO A 112 -10.09 17.86 -12.37
C PRO A 112 -8.56 17.88 -12.50
N PRO A 113 -7.98 18.27 -13.65
CA PRO A 113 -6.52 18.29 -13.86
C PRO A 113 -5.73 19.13 -12.85
N ASP A 114 -6.38 20.13 -12.24
CA ASP A 114 -5.85 21.08 -11.28
C ASP A 114 -6.06 20.65 -9.82
N THR A 115 -6.58 19.43 -9.59
CA THR A 115 -6.75 18.91 -8.22
C THR A 115 -5.39 18.81 -7.54
N PRO A 116 -5.23 19.42 -6.35
CA PRO A 116 -3.95 19.43 -5.66
C PRO A 116 -3.53 18.03 -5.22
N LEU A 117 -2.22 17.83 -5.18
CA LEU A 117 -1.59 16.68 -4.55
C LEU A 117 -0.86 17.14 -3.29
N HIS A 118 -0.85 16.29 -2.27
CA HIS A 118 -0.02 16.49 -1.09
C HIS A 118 1.45 16.80 -1.45
N CYS A 119 2.06 17.70 -0.69
CA CYS A 119 3.44 18.13 -0.92
C CYS A 119 4.47 17.06 -0.53
N ASP A 120 5.72 17.22 -0.99
CA ASP A 120 6.82 16.28 -0.70
C ASP A 120 7.00 16.01 0.80
N THR A 121 6.87 17.04 1.64
CA THR A 121 6.96 16.91 3.10
C THR A 121 5.88 15.98 3.66
N ALA A 122 4.64 16.10 3.19
CA ALA A 122 3.55 15.22 3.61
C ALA A 122 3.79 13.78 3.10
N LEU A 123 4.26 13.63 1.85
CA LEU A 123 4.60 12.32 1.28
C LEU A 123 5.70 11.62 2.09
N ARG A 124 6.78 12.33 2.48
CA ARG A 124 7.86 11.78 3.31
C ARG A 124 7.40 11.39 4.71
N ALA A 125 6.59 12.25 5.34
CA ALA A 125 6.04 11.96 6.66
C ALA A 125 5.17 10.69 6.61
N LYS A 126 4.34 10.56 5.56
CA LYS A 126 3.52 9.37 5.36
C LYS A 126 4.37 8.14 5.03
N GLU A 127 5.40 8.29 4.20
CA GLU A 127 6.34 7.19 3.89
C GLU A 127 6.98 6.64 5.17
N ALA A 128 7.47 7.50 6.05
CA ALA A 128 8.07 7.10 7.33
C ALA A 128 7.06 6.40 8.26
N GLU A 129 5.81 6.90 8.32
CA GLU A 129 4.74 6.25 9.08
C GLU A 129 4.47 4.82 8.57
N ILE A 130 4.24 4.66 7.26
CA ILE A 130 3.97 3.36 6.64
C ILE A 130 5.16 2.41 6.78
N HIS A 131 6.38 2.94 6.68
CA HIS A 131 7.60 2.18 6.89
C HIS A 131 7.71 1.62 8.32
N ALA A 132 7.46 2.45 9.34
CA ALA A 132 7.44 2.02 10.74
C ALA A 132 6.35 0.97 11.00
N LEU A 133 5.18 1.09 10.38
CA LEU A 133 4.09 0.11 10.47
C LEU A 133 4.48 -1.24 9.84
N LEU A 134 5.06 -1.24 8.63
CA LEU A 134 5.57 -2.45 7.97
C LEU A 134 6.64 -3.15 8.80
N TRP A 135 7.56 -2.36 9.38
CA TRP A 135 8.57 -2.87 10.29
C TRP A 135 7.94 -3.54 11.52
N ARG A 136 6.92 -2.91 12.12
CA ARG A 136 6.20 -3.45 13.29
C ARG A 136 5.47 -4.76 12.99
N LEU A 137 4.84 -4.85 11.82
CA LEU A 137 4.17 -6.07 11.33
C LEU A 137 5.18 -7.20 11.13
N ARG A 138 6.33 -6.91 10.49
CA ARG A 138 7.41 -7.88 10.29
C ARG A 138 8.02 -8.37 11.60
N HIS A 139 8.21 -7.47 12.58
CA HIS A 139 8.64 -7.85 13.93
C HIS A 139 7.67 -8.83 14.57
N GLU A 140 6.37 -8.56 14.48
CA GLU A 140 5.35 -9.44 15.06
C GLU A 140 5.35 -10.83 14.42
N LEU A 141 5.43 -10.91 13.09
CA LEU A 141 5.51 -12.18 12.36
C LEU A 141 6.74 -13.00 12.80
N ARG A 142 7.91 -12.36 12.95
CA ARG A 142 9.14 -13.02 13.41
C ARG A 142 9.08 -13.48 14.87
N ARG A 143 8.36 -12.75 15.72
CA ARG A 143 8.23 -13.06 17.17
C ARG A 143 7.36 -14.30 17.41
N ARG A 144 6.42 -14.57 16.52
CA ARG A 144 5.51 -15.71 16.66
C ARG A 144 6.29 -17.01 16.39
N PRO A 145 6.15 -18.02 17.26
CA PRO A 145 6.68 -19.34 16.96
C PRO A 145 5.88 -19.90 15.77
N SER A 146 6.42 -19.74 14.57
CA SER A 146 5.85 -20.35 13.37
C SER A 146 6.19 -21.84 13.35
N GLU A 147 5.24 -22.68 12.93
CA GLU A 147 5.52 -24.08 12.55
C GLU A 147 6.29 -24.16 11.22
N ALA A 148 6.27 -23.09 10.42
CA ALA A 148 7.11 -22.95 9.24
C ALA A 148 8.49 -22.41 9.65
N GLU A 149 9.53 -22.93 8.99
CA GLU A 149 10.94 -22.62 9.24
C GLU A 149 11.18 -21.15 9.59
N PRO A 150 12.10 -20.86 10.53
CA PRO A 150 12.50 -19.48 10.81
C PRO A 150 12.81 -18.79 9.49
N LEU A 151 12.20 -17.63 9.26
CA LEU A 151 12.42 -16.82 8.05
C LEU A 151 13.93 -16.51 7.94
N GLU A 152 14.68 -17.34 7.23
CA GLU A 152 16.11 -17.17 7.02
C GLU A 152 16.33 -15.89 6.20
N GLY A 153 17.17 -15.00 6.76
CA GLY A 153 17.52 -13.74 6.12
C GLY A 153 17.52 -12.57 7.09
N ALA A 154 18.56 -12.51 7.93
CA ALA A 154 19.27 -11.29 8.32
C ALA A 154 20.40 -11.68 9.29
N ASP A 155 21.52 -12.14 8.73
CA ASP A 155 22.80 -11.99 9.42
C ASP A 155 23.22 -10.52 9.34
N ASP A 156 23.77 -10.06 10.46
CA ASP A 156 24.63 -8.89 10.69
C ASP A 156 24.01 -7.52 11.03
N ALA A 157 24.37 -7.09 12.26
CA ALA A 157 24.08 -5.85 12.98
C ALA A 157 22.67 -5.66 13.56
N ALA A 158 22.07 -6.74 14.11
CA ALA A 158 20.84 -6.61 14.90
C ALA A 158 21.07 -5.72 16.13
N ALA A 159 20.34 -4.61 16.20
CA ALA A 159 20.16 -3.85 17.43
C ALA A 159 19.85 -4.81 18.61
N PRO A 160 20.28 -4.52 19.84
CA PRO A 160 20.03 -5.40 20.99
C PRO A 160 18.56 -5.83 21.03
N PRO A 161 18.24 -7.12 21.26
CA PRO A 161 16.86 -7.61 21.24
C PRO A 161 15.91 -6.77 22.10
N ASP A 162 16.40 -6.29 23.25
CA ASP A 162 15.66 -5.41 24.16
C ASP A 162 15.34 -4.05 23.53
N LEU A 163 16.24 -3.49 22.71
CA LEU A 163 16.01 -2.24 22.00
C LEU A 163 14.94 -2.43 20.92
N VAL A 164 15.02 -3.52 20.15
CA VAL A 164 14.04 -3.84 19.10
C VAL A 164 12.64 -4.02 19.69
N GLU A 165 12.52 -4.78 20.77
CA GLU A 165 11.25 -5.00 21.47
C GLU A 165 10.69 -3.71 22.07
N ASN A 166 11.55 -2.88 22.68
CA ASN A 166 11.13 -1.58 23.21
C ASN A 166 10.68 -0.61 22.12
N LEU A 167 11.31 -0.61 20.94
CA LEU A 167 10.89 0.19 19.80
C LEU A 167 9.54 -0.30 19.26
N ALA A 168 9.36 -1.61 19.11
CA ALA A 168 8.11 -2.21 18.63
C ALA A 168 6.91 -1.86 19.51
N ARG A 169 7.06 -1.86 20.84
CA ARG A 169 5.99 -1.48 21.78
C ARG A 169 5.55 -0.02 21.66
N ARG A 170 6.39 0.85 21.11
CA ARG A 170 6.10 2.29 20.95
C ARG A 170 5.38 2.62 19.65
N ILE A 171 5.31 1.69 18.70
CA ILE A 171 4.63 1.88 17.43
C ILE A 171 3.21 1.30 17.55
N PRO A 172 2.17 2.13 17.75
CA PRO A 172 0.80 1.64 17.71
C PRO A 172 0.49 1.21 16.28
N ALA A 173 0.18 -0.07 16.10
CA ALA A 173 -0.14 -0.64 14.80
C ALA A 173 -1.35 -1.56 14.91
N GLU A 174 -2.20 -1.52 13.90
CA GLU A 174 -3.36 -2.39 13.73
C GLU A 174 -3.26 -3.13 12.40
N ALA A 175 -3.66 -4.39 12.40
CA ALA A 175 -3.88 -5.20 11.21
C ALA A 175 -5.39 -5.33 11.00
N LEU A 176 -5.90 -4.64 9.96
CA LEU A 176 -7.32 -4.63 9.59
C LEU A 176 -8.27 -4.27 10.77
N GLY A 177 -7.86 -3.30 11.59
CA GLY A 177 -8.64 -2.83 12.75
C GLY A 177 -8.45 -3.64 14.04
N THR A 178 -7.55 -4.64 14.03
CA THR A 178 -7.18 -5.43 15.21
C THR A 178 -5.77 -5.06 15.65
N PRO A 179 -5.47 -4.87 16.95
CA PRO A 179 -4.10 -4.67 17.42
C PRO A 179 -3.15 -5.76 16.90
N VAL A 180 -1.96 -5.37 16.43
CA VAL A 180 -1.00 -6.31 15.82
C VAL A 180 -0.62 -7.49 16.73
N SER A 181 -0.59 -7.29 18.05
CA SER A 181 -0.34 -8.38 19.02
C SER A 181 -1.41 -9.47 19.00
N ASP A 182 -2.63 -9.12 18.62
CA ASP A 182 -3.83 -9.96 18.78
C ASP A 182 -4.37 -10.47 17.43
N ALA A 183 -3.91 -9.88 16.32
CA ALA A 183 -4.34 -10.21 14.97
C ALA A 183 -3.90 -11.63 14.56
N ALA A 184 -4.70 -12.32 13.74
CA ALA A 184 -4.29 -13.59 13.14
C ALA A 184 -3.10 -13.39 12.17
N GLU A 185 -2.30 -14.43 11.94
CA GLU A 185 -1.17 -14.34 11.01
C GLU A 185 -1.61 -13.96 9.59
N SER A 186 -2.76 -14.49 9.14
CA SER A 186 -3.38 -14.10 7.89
C SER A 186 -3.67 -12.59 7.83
N ASP A 187 -4.19 -12.01 8.91
CA ASP A 187 -4.52 -10.59 8.96
C ASP A 187 -3.26 -9.72 8.98
N LEU A 188 -2.20 -10.19 9.64
CA LEU A 188 -0.89 -9.53 9.59
C LEU A 188 -0.33 -9.51 8.17
N LEU A 189 -0.43 -10.62 7.42
CA LEU A 189 0.03 -10.70 6.04
C LEU A 189 -0.79 -9.79 5.11
N LEU A 190 -2.12 -9.80 5.24
CA LEU A 190 -2.99 -8.92 4.46
C LEU A 190 -2.73 -7.44 4.76
N ALA A 191 -2.56 -7.09 6.05
CA ALA A 191 -2.18 -5.75 6.45
C ALA A 191 -0.80 -5.36 5.90
N ALA A 192 0.18 -6.26 5.94
CA ALA A 192 1.50 -6.01 5.38
C ALA A 192 1.44 -5.75 3.88
N CYS A 193 0.67 -6.54 3.12
CA CYS A 193 0.45 -6.30 1.68
C CYS A 193 -0.19 -4.92 1.44
N GLN A 194 -1.21 -4.55 2.22
CA GLN A 194 -1.83 -3.23 2.10
C GLN A 194 -0.80 -2.11 2.30
N HIS A 195 -0.03 -2.15 3.38
CA HIS A 195 0.98 -1.13 3.65
C HIS A 195 2.13 -1.15 2.63
N ALA A 196 2.50 -2.30 2.07
CA ALA A 196 3.49 -2.40 1.01
C ALA A 196 3.00 -1.70 -0.27
N GLY A 197 1.72 -1.87 -0.62
CA GLY A 197 1.08 -1.14 -1.70
C GLY A 197 1.07 0.38 -1.46
N MET A 198 0.84 0.81 -0.22
CA MET A 198 0.92 2.23 0.16
C MET A 198 2.34 2.77 -0.02
N LEU A 199 3.35 2.04 0.47
CA LEU A 199 4.76 2.41 0.36
C LEU A 199 5.19 2.56 -1.10
N ALA A 200 4.75 1.64 -1.97
CA ALA A 200 5.07 1.67 -3.38
C ALA A 200 4.58 2.95 -4.06
N VAL A 201 3.34 3.39 -3.77
CA VAL A 201 2.80 4.64 -4.31
C VAL A 201 3.54 5.85 -3.76
N LEU A 202 3.78 5.92 -2.45
CA LEU A 202 4.48 7.07 -1.83
C LEU A 202 5.88 7.25 -2.42
N ARG A 203 6.64 6.16 -2.56
CA ARG A 203 7.97 6.20 -3.15
C ARG A 203 7.94 6.52 -4.64
N TRP A 204 6.99 5.95 -5.38
CA TRP A 204 6.88 6.24 -6.81
C TRP A 204 6.57 7.72 -7.03
N LEU A 205 5.64 8.31 -6.27
CA LEU A 205 5.32 9.73 -6.32
C LEU A 205 6.54 10.61 -6.03
N ARG A 206 7.37 10.19 -5.06
CA ARG A 206 8.52 10.98 -4.57
C ARG A 206 9.79 10.82 -5.39
N LEU A 207 9.97 9.67 -6.05
CA LEU A 207 11.20 9.31 -6.76
C LEU A 207 10.95 9.36 -8.27
N PRO A 208 11.14 10.50 -8.96
CA PRO A 208 10.78 10.68 -10.37
C PRO A 208 11.53 9.73 -11.33
N GLY A 209 12.71 9.25 -10.96
CA GLY A 209 13.52 8.32 -11.77
C GLY A 209 13.14 6.84 -11.65
N VAL A 210 12.23 6.48 -10.74
CA VAL A 210 11.88 5.08 -10.45
C VAL A 210 10.70 4.64 -11.33
N ARG A 211 10.75 3.46 -11.93
CA ARG A 211 9.64 2.94 -12.74
C ARG A 211 8.62 2.27 -11.84
N TRP A 212 7.35 2.29 -12.27
CA TRP A 212 6.33 1.52 -11.60
C TRP A 212 6.66 0.02 -11.71
N GLY A 213 6.62 -0.70 -10.59
CA GLY A 213 7.04 -2.10 -10.50
C GLY A 213 8.51 -2.33 -10.14
N ASP A 214 9.33 -1.29 -9.97
CA ASP A 214 10.71 -1.47 -9.48
C ASP A 214 10.72 -1.96 -8.02
N ASP A 215 11.59 -2.93 -7.70
CA ASP A 215 11.74 -3.51 -6.34
C ASP A 215 12.01 -2.47 -5.24
N LEU A 216 12.61 -1.33 -5.62
CA LEU A 216 12.87 -0.22 -4.71
C LEU A 216 11.58 0.34 -4.09
N LEU A 217 10.44 0.23 -4.79
CA LEU A 217 9.16 0.77 -4.33
C LEU A 217 8.63 0.02 -3.10
N THR A 218 8.93 -1.26 -2.94
CA THR A 218 8.38 -2.11 -1.87
C THR A 218 9.40 -2.49 -0.80
N ARG A 219 10.70 -2.18 -0.99
CA ARG A 219 11.77 -2.55 -0.05
C ARG A 219 11.60 -1.90 1.33
N VAL A 220 11.43 -2.70 2.38
CA VAL A 220 11.36 -2.22 3.77
C VAL A 220 12.76 -2.26 4.38
N ALA A 221 13.22 -1.17 4.99
CA ALA A 221 14.49 -1.15 5.69
C ALA A 221 14.40 -1.93 7.02
N GLU A 222 15.55 -2.21 7.60
CA GLU A 222 15.66 -3.08 8.78
C GLU A 222 15.38 -2.37 10.11
N LEU A 223 15.38 -1.04 10.10
CA LEU A 223 15.03 -0.19 11.23
C LEU A 223 13.81 0.64 10.89
N PRO A 224 12.97 1.03 11.87
CA PRO A 224 11.74 1.75 11.60
C PRO A 224 11.95 3.22 11.16
N PHE A 225 13.14 3.80 11.40
CA PHE A 225 13.48 5.21 11.14
C PHE A 225 14.85 5.33 10.45
#